data_AF-A0A4Y2J0E8-F1
#
_entry.id   AF-A0A4Y2J0E8-F1
#
_cell.length_a   1.000
_cell.length_b   1.000
_cell.length_c   1.000
_cell.angle_alpha   90.00
_cell.angle_beta   90.00
_cell.angle_gamma   90.00
#
_symmetry.space_group_name_H-M   'P 1'
#
loop_
_entity.id
_entity.type
_entity.pdbx_description
1 polymer ?
#
loop_
_entity_poly.entity_id
_entity_poly.type
_entity_poly.pdbx_seq_one_letter_code
_entity_poly.pdbx_strand_id
1 'polypeptide(L)'
;MLSEAHKVFDPIGHTAAVMLTPKLMLQEAWKISIGWDTEITGNLRKEFLQWFQDLRILEEIHISRWINVTAENLKHCTIHTFCDSSKEAHAAVVFLRLEEEDSVKLSLLAAKSKIAPLRGDTIPRMELLAALVGARLTKSVIEALNWKEVKCYYWSDSTTVLAWISREENWSVFVRNRVQEIRKLTSPLACNYVVGELNPADFLSIGCPATQLMSLTWWEGPK
;
A
#
# COMPACT_ATOMS: atom_id res chain seq x y z
N MET A 1 -15.20 -6.17 17.96
CA MET A 1 -14.20 -5.46 17.14
C MET A 1 -13.36 -6.40 16.29
N LEU A 2 -12.53 -7.28 16.88
CA LEU A 2 -11.63 -8.16 16.11
C LEU A 2 -12.33 -8.99 15.03
N SER A 3 -13.41 -9.69 15.38
CA SER A 3 -14.19 -10.51 14.44
C SER A 3 -14.67 -9.68 13.26
N GLU A 4 -15.33 -8.55 13.52
CA GLU A 4 -15.87 -7.66 12.49
C GLU A 4 -14.77 -7.05 11.60
N ALA A 5 -13.63 -6.65 12.18
CA ALA A 5 -12.48 -6.11 11.44
C ALA A 5 -11.89 -7.13 10.44
N HIS A 6 -12.09 -8.43 10.67
CA HIS A 6 -11.59 -9.50 9.80
C HIS A 6 -12.66 -10.05 8.84
N LYS A 7 -13.90 -9.55 8.86
CA LYS A 7 -14.95 -9.98 7.92
C LYS A 7 -14.77 -9.41 6.51
N VAL A 8 -14.10 -8.27 6.37
CA VAL A 8 -13.86 -7.64 5.07
C VAL A 8 -12.80 -8.43 4.31
N PHE A 9 -13.23 -9.10 3.24
CA PHE A 9 -12.34 -9.86 2.37
C PHE A 9 -11.82 -8.98 1.24
N ASP A 10 -10.55 -8.60 1.32
CA ASP A 10 -9.89 -7.74 0.33
C ASP A 10 -8.50 -8.28 -0.04
N PRO A 11 -8.44 -9.29 -0.94
CA PRO A 11 -7.17 -9.91 -1.32
C PRO A 11 -6.29 -9.00 -2.17
N ILE A 12 -6.88 -8.04 -2.90
CA ILE A 12 -6.18 -7.12 -3.79
C ILE A 12 -5.75 -5.85 -3.06
N GLY A 13 -6.51 -5.38 -2.07
CA GLY A 13 -6.20 -4.19 -1.29
C GLY A 13 -6.98 -2.94 -1.71
N HIS A 14 -8.13 -3.07 -2.39
CA HIS A 14 -8.96 -1.93 -2.80
C HIS A 14 -9.49 -1.12 -1.62
N THR A 15 -9.73 -1.80 -0.49
CA THR A 15 -10.23 -1.24 0.76
C THR A 15 -9.12 -1.08 1.79
N ALA A 16 -7.84 -1.29 1.42
CA ALA A 16 -6.73 -1.35 2.35
C ALA A 16 -6.57 -0.08 3.23
N ALA A 17 -6.93 1.09 2.70
CA ALA A 17 -6.95 2.36 3.43
C ALA A 17 -8.08 2.39 4.49
N VAL A 18 -9.28 1.94 4.14
CA VAL A 18 -10.42 1.83 5.08
C VAL A 18 -10.17 0.77 6.15
N MET A 19 -9.49 -0.32 5.77
CA MET A 19 -9.11 -1.39 6.68
C MET A 19 -7.90 -1.07 7.56
N LEU A 20 -7.23 0.07 7.35
CA LEU A 20 -6.15 0.50 8.24
C LEU A 20 -6.69 1.03 9.57
N THR A 21 -7.81 1.76 9.54
CA THR A 21 -8.46 2.31 10.75
C THR A 21 -8.73 1.25 11.83
N PRO A 22 -9.49 0.16 11.58
CA PRO A 22 -9.76 -0.85 12.62
C PRO A 22 -8.50 -1.57 13.09
N LYS A 23 -7.46 -1.67 12.23
CA LYS A 23 -6.16 -2.23 12.60
C LYS A 23 -5.44 -1.33 13.60
N LEU A 24 -5.45 -0.01 13.39
CA LEU A 24 -4.91 0.97 14.34
C LEU A 24 -5.67 0.96 15.66
N MET A 25 -7.00 0.88 15.61
CA MET A 25 -7.86 0.77 16.80
C MET A 25 -7.58 -0.51 17.61
N LEU A 26 -7.36 -1.64 16.93
CA LEU A 26 -6.92 -2.89 17.59
C LEU A 26 -5.55 -2.73 18.25
N GLN A 27 -4.61 -2.06 17.57
CA GLN A 27 -3.31 -1.76 18.17
C GLN A 27 -3.46 -0.85 19.40
N GLU A 28 -4.34 0.14 19.38
CA GLU A 28 -4.63 1.02 20.50
C GLU A 28 -5.24 0.25 21.68
N ALA A 29 -6.24 -0.59 21.43
CA ALA A 29 -6.85 -1.46 22.44
C ALA A 29 -5.81 -2.31 23.17
N TRP A 30 -4.81 -2.83 22.44
CA TRP A 30 -3.69 -3.56 23.03
C TRP A 30 -2.78 -2.69 23.90
N LYS A 31 -2.52 -1.43 23.52
CA LYS A 31 -1.72 -0.50 24.33
C LYS A 31 -2.37 -0.24 25.69
N ILE A 32 -3.70 -0.13 25.73
CA ILE A 32 -4.47 0.06 26.96
C ILE A 32 -4.87 -1.26 27.65
N SER A 33 -4.32 -2.40 27.19
CA SER A 33 -4.49 -3.72 27.80
C SER A 33 -5.95 -4.16 27.96
N ILE A 34 -6.83 -3.81 27.02
CA ILE A 34 -8.21 -4.31 26.99
C ILE A 34 -8.18 -5.82 26.72
N GLY A 35 -8.82 -6.61 27.58
CA GLY A 35 -8.97 -8.05 27.39
C GLY A 35 -9.87 -8.39 26.21
N TRP A 36 -9.70 -9.58 25.62
CA TRP A 36 -10.43 -10.01 24.42
C TRP A 36 -11.96 -9.94 24.56
N ASP A 37 -12.47 -10.29 25.75
CA ASP A 37 -13.91 -10.30 26.07
C ASP A 37 -14.38 -9.00 26.76
N THR A 38 -13.47 -8.04 26.95
CA THR A 38 -13.79 -6.77 27.62
C THR A 38 -14.46 -5.82 26.63
N GLU A 39 -15.58 -5.24 27.03
CA GLU A 39 -16.31 -4.29 26.19
C GLU A 39 -15.49 -3.01 25.98
N ILE A 40 -15.41 -2.56 24.73
CA ILE A 40 -14.75 -1.31 24.38
C ILE A 40 -15.67 -0.15 24.76
N THR A 41 -15.11 0.88 25.40
CA THR A 41 -15.85 2.06 25.87
C THR A 41 -15.24 3.36 25.34
N GLY A 42 -15.93 4.48 25.57
CA GLY A 42 -15.43 5.81 25.21
C GLY A 42 -15.27 6.04 23.70
N ASN A 43 -14.24 6.79 23.33
CA ASN A 43 -13.98 7.19 21.95
C ASN A 43 -13.72 6.00 21.03
N LEU A 44 -12.97 5.00 21.51
CA LEU A 44 -12.63 3.81 20.74
C LEU A 44 -13.89 3.05 20.30
N ARG A 45 -14.93 2.98 21.15
CA ARG A 45 -16.22 2.39 20.77
C ARG A 45 -16.91 3.23 19.69
N LYS A 46 -16.95 4.55 19.88
CA LYS A 46 -17.64 5.47 18.97
C LYS A 46 -17.02 5.42 17.58
N GLU A 47 -15.70 5.52 17.48
CA GLU A 47 -14.97 5.44 16.23
C GLU A 47 -15.15 4.08 15.54
N PHE A 48 -15.18 2.98 16.31
CA PHE A 48 -15.31 1.65 15.74
C PHE A 48 -16.71 1.43 15.17
N LEU A 49 -17.74 1.90 15.89
CA LEU A 49 -19.12 1.85 15.41
C LEU A 49 -19.32 2.74 14.19
N GLN A 50 -18.69 3.91 14.14
CA GLN A 50 -18.72 4.77 12.96
C GLN A 50 -18.10 4.05 11.76
N TRP A 51 -16.88 3.55 11.92
CA TRP A 51 -16.20 2.77 10.87
C TRP A 51 -17.05 1.58 10.40
N PHE A 52 -17.67 0.85 11.34
CA PHE A 52 -18.52 -0.30 11.03
C PHE A 52 -19.79 0.09 10.25
N GLN A 53 -20.40 1.23 10.57
CA GLN A 53 -21.55 1.76 9.81
C GLN A 53 -21.13 2.18 8.40
N ASP A 54 -19.97 2.81 8.27
CA ASP A 54 -19.43 3.28 6.99
C ASP A 54 -19.09 2.12 6.03
N LEU A 55 -18.89 0.90 6.53
CA LEU A 55 -18.63 -0.27 5.67
C LEU A 55 -19.74 -0.53 4.64
N ARG A 56 -21.00 -0.16 4.93
CA ARG A 56 -22.11 -0.31 3.99
C ARG A 56 -21.89 0.47 2.70
N ILE A 57 -21.13 1.56 2.76
CA ILE A 57 -20.78 2.39 1.59
C ILE A 57 -19.90 1.59 0.62
N LEU A 58 -19.12 0.64 1.12
CA LEU A 58 -18.28 -0.21 0.26
C LEU A 58 -19.12 -1.13 -0.64
N GLU A 59 -20.38 -1.42 -0.28
CA GLU A 59 -21.29 -2.21 -1.12
C GLU A 59 -21.68 -1.45 -2.41
N GLU A 60 -21.64 -0.12 -2.38
CA GLU A 60 -21.93 0.76 -3.53
C GLU A 60 -20.73 0.90 -4.48
N ILE A 61 -19.55 0.41 -4.10
CA ILE A 61 -18.34 0.52 -4.92
C ILE A 61 -18.30 -0.63 -5.93
N HIS A 62 -18.39 -0.28 -7.21
CA HIS A 62 -18.26 -1.22 -8.31
C HIS A 62 -16.91 -1.04 -9.03
N ILE A 63 -16.10 -2.09 -9.02
CA ILE A 63 -14.77 -2.08 -9.64
C ILE A 63 -14.76 -3.09 -10.78
N SER A 64 -14.34 -2.64 -11.97
CA SER A 64 -14.15 -3.55 -13.11
C SER A 64 -13.04 -4.54 -12.78
N ARG A 65 -13.34 -5.84 -12.85
CA ARG A 65 -12.32 -6.89 -12.69
C ARG A 65 -11.37 -6.96 -13.87
N TRP A 66 -11.82 -6.54 -15.05
CA TRP A 66 -11.00 -6.57 -16.25
C TRP A 66 -10.21 -5.27 -16.39
N ILE A 67 -8.90 -5.42 -16.51
CA ILE A 67 -7.90 -4.35 -16.59
C ILE A 67 -7.51 -3.97 -18.02
N ASN A 68 -8.27 -4.42 -19.02
CA ASN A 68 -8.08 -4.10 -20.45
C ASN A 68 -6.74 -4.56 -21.06
N VAL A 69 -6.11 -5.61 -20.52
CA VAL A 69 -4.85 -6.16 -21.05
C VAL A 69 -5.11 -7.39 -21.92
N THR A 70 -4.47 -7.41 -23.09
CA THR A 70 -4.42 -8.52 -24.04
C THR A 70 -2.96 -8.83 -24.39
N ALA A 71 -2.70 -9.94 -25.09
CA ALA A 71 -1.35 -10.27 -25.55
C ALA A 71 -0.77 -9.22 -26.51
N GLU A 72 -1.62 -8.55 -27.28
CA GLU A 72 -1.21 -7.57 -28.30
C GLU A 72 -0.76 -6.25 -27.67
N ASN A 73 -1.45 -5.81 -26.60
CA ASN A 73 -1.15 -4.55 -25.94
C ASN A 73 -0.20 -4.67 -24.75
N LEU A 74 0.20 -5.88 -24.35
CA LEU A 74 1.10 -6.11 -23.22
C LEU A 74 2.43 -5.35 -23.34
N LYS A 75 2.93 -5.15 -24.57
CA LYS A 75 4.14 -4.37 -24.85
C LYS A 75 4.03 -2.88 -24.49
N HIS A 76 2.81 -2.38 -24.35
CA HIS A 76 2.50 -1.01 -23.94
C HIS A 76 2.19 -0.90 -22.44
N CYS A 77 2.23 -2.01 -21.71
CA CYS A 77 2.03 -2.03 -20.27
C CYS A 77 3.33 -1.68 -19.54
N THR A 78 3.21 -0.87 -18.50
CA THR A 78 4.23 -0.67 -17.46
C THR A 78 3.61 -0.83 -16.08
N ILE A 79 4.37 -1.36 -15.13
CA ILE A 79 3.94 -1.50 -13.74
C ILE A 79 4.61 -0.40 -12.91
N HIS A 80 3.82 0.33 -12.14
CA HIS A 80 4.28 1.42 -11.29
C HIS A 80 3.95 1.11 -9.84
N THR A 81 4.97 0.98 -9.00
CA THR A 81 4.84 0.69 -7.58
C THR A 81 5.20 1.90 -6.76
N PHE A 82 4.26 2.40 -5.98
CA PHE A 82 4.45 3.52 -5.07
C PHE A 82 4.53 2.99 -3.64
N CYS A 83 5.43 3.54 -2.84
CA CYS A 83 5.52 3.21 -1.43
C CYS A 83 5.58 4.47 -0.59
N ASP A 84 4.99 4.39 0.60
CA ASP A 84 4.99 5.47 1.57
C ASP A 84 4.95 4.93 3.01
N SER A 85 5.39 5.76 3.96
CA SER A 85 5.30 5.46 5.38
C SER A 85 4.94 6.68 6.21
N SER A 86 3.94 6.50 7.07
CA SER A 86 3.63 7.38 8.21
C SER A 86 4.27 6.83 9.50
N LYS A 87 3.96 7.47 10.64
CA LYS A 87 4.37 6.96 11.97
C LYS A 87 3.54 5.75 12.38
N GLU A 88 2.34 5.64 11.84
CA GLU A 88 1.31 4.69 12.21
C GLU A 88 1.35 3.45 11.31
N ALA A 89 1.71 3.60 10.04
CA ALA A 89 1.74 2.51 9.08
C ALA A 89 2.67 2.79 7.90
N HIS A 90 3.03 1.72 7.18
CA HIS A 90 3.67 1.82 5.87
C HIS A 90 2.86 1.05 4.84
N ALA A 91 2.88 1.54 3.61
CA ALA A 91 2.06 1.02 2.54
C ALA A 91 2.81 0.94 1.21
N ALA A 92 2.30 0.07 0.33
CA ALA A 92 2.68 0.05 -1.06
C ALA A 92 1.47 -0.20 -1.96
N VAL A 93 1.49 0.41 -3.13
CA VAL A 93 0.45 0.35 -4.15
C VAL A 93 1.10 0.01 -5.49
N VAL A 94 0.51 -0.92 -6.24
CA VAL A 94 0.96 -1.35 -7.56
C VAL A 94 -0.12 -1.03 -8.57
N PHE A 95 0.19 -0.11 -9.48
CA PHE A 95 -0.66 0.24 -10.63
C PHE A 95 -0.12 -0.37 -11.91
N LEU A 96 -1.04 -0.81 -12.76
CA LEU A 96 -0.82 -0.96 -14.18
C LEU A 96 -1.01 0.40 -14.85
N ARG A 97 -0.08 0.75 -15.73
CA ARG A 97 -0.23 1.80 -16.74
C ARG A 97 -0.26 1.15 -18.11
N LEU A 98 -1.36 1.31 -18.81
CA LEU A 98 -1.54 0.89 -20.20
C LEU A 98 -1.56 2.14 -21.08
N GLU A 99 -0.63 2.21 -22.02
CA GLU A 99 -0.56 3.27 -23.02
C GLU A 99 -1.27 2.83 -24.31
N GLU A 100 -2.32 3.54 -24.67
CA GLU A 100 -3.04 3.41 -25.94
C GLU A 100 -2.74 4.65 -26.81
N GLU A 101 -3.10 4.62 -28.09
CA GLU A 101 -2.69 5.67 -29.07
C GLU A 101 -2.96 7.10 -28.61
N ASP A 102 -4.11 7.35 -27.96
CA ASP A 102 -4.53 8.68 -27.50
C ASP A 102 -4.86 8.73 -26.00
N SER A 103 -4.62 7.65 -25.25
CA SER A 103 -5.01 7.61 -23.84
C SER A 103 -4.09 6.78 -22.96
N VAL A 104 -4.00 7.17 -21.69
CA VAL A 104 -3.33 6.37 -20.66
C VAL A 104 -4.38 5.87 -19.70
N LYS A 105 -4.47 4.56 -19.55
CA LYS A 105 -5.34 3.92 -18.58
C LYS A 105 -4.53 3.41 -17.40
N LEU A 106 -4.95 3.80 -16.20
CA LEU A 106 -4.39 3.31 -14.95
C LEU A 106 -5.35 2.30 -14.31
N SER A 107 -4.82 1.27 -13.68
CA SER A 107 -5.62 0.28 -12.96
C SER A 107 -4.86 -0.28 -11.77
N LEU A 108 -5.48 -0.31 -10.60
CA LEU A 108 -4.89 -0.93 -9.42
C LEU A 108 -4.74 -2.44 -9.62
N LEU A 109 -3.52 -2.95 -9.47
CA LEU A 109 -3.24 -4.39 -9.50
C LEU A 109 -3.20 -4.99 -8.10
N ALA A 110 -2.59 -4.26 -7.15
CA ALA A 110 -2.52 -4.69 -5.76
C ALA A 110 -2.14 -3.52 -4.84
N ALA A 111 -2.54 -3.62 -3.59
CA ALA A 111 -2.21 -2.68 -2.54
C ALA A 111 -2.08 -3.38 -1.20
N LYS A 112 -1.21 -2.83 -0.34
CA LYS A 112 -0.96 -3.40 0.97
C LYS A 112 -0.54 -2.35 1.97
N SER A 113 -1.22 -2.30 3.10
CA SER A 113 -0.85 -1.52 4.28
C SER A 113 -0.45 -2.43 5.44
N LYS A 114 0.54 -1.98 6.23
CA LYS A 114 1.00 -2.65 7.45
C LYS A 114 1.18 -1.64 8.57
N ILE A 115 0.68 -1.98 9.75
CA ILE A 115 0.85 -1.13 10.94
C ILE A 115 2.32 -1.09 11.32
N ALA A 116 2.78 0.10 11.74
CA ALA A 116 4.10 0.29 12.30
C ALA A 116 4.26 -0.48 13.64
N PRO A 117 5.47 -0.97 13.95
CA PRO A 117 5.74 -1.65 15.21
C PRO A 117 5.49 -0.75 16.44
N LEU A 118 4.88 -1.32 17.49
CA LEU A 118 4.57 -0.63 18.75
C LEU A 118 5.78 0.00 19.44
N ARG A 119 6.95 -0.65 19.34
CA ARG A 119 8.20 -0.18 19.97
C ARG A 119 8.85 0.99 19.22
N GLY A 120 8.22 1.44 18.13
CA GLY A 120 8.75 2.44 17.22
C GLY A 120 9.91 1.91 16.37
N ASP A 121 10.02 2.43 15.17
CA ASP A 121 11.24 2.41 14.37
C ASP A 121 11.48 3.84 13.87
N THR A 122 12.66 4.15 13.35
CA THR A 122 12.91 5.47 12.77
C THR A 122 12.13 5.62 11.47
N ILE A 123 11.69 6.85 11.14
CA ILE A 123 10.97 7.14 9.88
C ILE A 123 11.70 6.56 8.66
N PRO A 124 13.03 6.76 8.49
CA PRO A 124 13.75 6.15 7.37
C PRO A 124 13.68 4.62 7.31
N ARG A 125 13.66 3.94 8.46
CA ARG A 125 13.51 2.47 8.48
C ARG A 125 12.12 2.04 8.07
N MET A 126 11.09 2.79 8.45
CA MET A 126 9.71 2.48 8.05
C MET A 126 9.50 2.75 6.56
N GLU A 127 10.04 3.84 6.02
CA GLU A 127 10.07 4.10 4.57
C GLU A 127 10.80 2.97 3.82
N LEU A 128 11.93 2.45 4.34
CA LEU A 128 12.62 1.31 3.76
C LEU A 128 11.79 0.02 3.81
N LEU A 129 11.00 -0.18 4.88
CA LEU A 129 10.05 -1.29 4.96
C LEU A 129 8.91 -1.12 3.95
N ALA A 130 8.43 0.10 3.70
CA ALA A 130 7.46 0.40 2.65
C ALA A 130 8.00 -0.02 1.28
N ALA A 131 9.22 0.39 0.94
CA ALA A 131 9.88 0.00 -0.30
C ALA A 131 10.05 -1.52 -0.44
N LEU A 132 10.40 -2.22 0.65
CA LEU A 132 10.49 -3.68 0.65
C LEU A 132 9.13 -4.35 0.44
N VAL A 133 8.07 -3.83 1.06
CA VAL A 133 6.69 -4.31 0.84
C VAL A 133 6.30 -4.10 -0.62
N GLY A 134 6.61 -2.94 -1.19
CA GLY A 134 6.42 -2.65 -2.61
C GLY A 134 7.12 -3.68 -3.51
N ALA A 135 8.43 -3.85 -3.36
CA ALA A 135 9.21 -4.80 -4.15
C ALA A 135 8.64 -6.25 -4.12
N ARG A 136 8.25 -6.73 -2.93
CA ARG A 136 7.63 -8.06 -2.78
C ARG A 136 6.24 -8.14 -3.40
N LEU A 137 5.45 -7.07 -3.28
CA LEU A 137 4.10 -7.00 -3.83
C LEU A 137 4.15 -7.01 -5.37
N THR A 138 5.03 -6.21 -5.97
CA THR A 138 5.25 -6.18 -7.42
C THR A 138 5.68 -7.53 -7.95
N LYS A 139 6.63 -8.21 -7.27
CA LYS A 139 7.03 -9.57 -7.63
C LYS A 139 5.83 -10.54 -7.62
N SER A 140 5.01 -10.48 -6.57
CA SER A 140 3.83 -11.36 -6.45
C SER A 140 2.83 -11.13 -7.60
N VAL A 141 2.63 -9.87 -7.98
CA VAL A 141 1.77 -9.48 -9.12
C VAL A 141 2.34 -10.01 -10.45
N ILE A 142 3.64 -9.79 -10.70
CA ILE A 142 4.31 -10.27 -11.93
C ILE A 142 4.22 -11.80 -12.04
N GLU A 143 4.43 -12.51 -10.94
CA GLU A 143 4.35 -13.98 -10.90
C GLU A 143 2.92 -14.47 -11.15
N ALA A 144 1.93 -13.85 -10.51
CA ALA A 144 0.52 -14.21 -10.67
C ALA A 144 -0.01 -13.97 -12.09
N LEU A 145 0.44 -12.89 -12.75
CA LEU A 145 0.03 -12.53 -14.11
C LEU A 145 0.93 -13.12 -15.20
N ASN A 146 2.05 -13.74 -14.82
CA ASN A 146 3.10 -14.23 -15.72
C ASN A 146 3.66 -13.13 -16.67
N TRP A 147 3.85 -11.92 -16.14
CA TRP A 147 4.27 -10.73 -16.89
C TRP A 147 5.76 -10.41 -16.74
N LYS A 148 6.61 -11.43 -16.92
CA LYS A 148 8.05 -11.35 -16.60
C LYS A 148 8.82 -10.29 -17.40
N GLU A 149 8.30 -9.89 -18.55
CA GLU A 149 8.95 -8.92 -19.46
C GLU A 149 8.39 -7.50 -19.32
N VAL A 150 7.34 -7.30 -18.53
CA VAL A 150 6.73 -5.98 -18.33
C VAL A 150 7.66 -5.09 -17.50
N LYS A 151 7.93 -3.89 -18.00
CA LYS A 151 8.79 -2.92 -17.31
C LYS A 151 8.16 -2.47 -16.00
N CYS A 152 8.98 -2.41 -14.96
CA CYS A 152 8.56 -2.04 -13.61
C CYS A 152 9.31 -0.79 -13.14
N TYR A 153 8.57 0.13 -12.53
CA TYR A 153 9.06 1.37 -11.94
C TYR A 153 8.65 1.44 -10.47
N TYR A 154 9.55 1.93 -9.62
CA TYR A 154 9.34 2.04 -8.18
C TYR A 154 9.49 3.50 -7.76
N TRP A 155 8.57 3.99 -6.94
CA TRP A 155 8.45 5.40 -6.59
C TRP A 155 8.41 5.56 -5.07
N SER A 156 9.25 6.47 -4.56
CA SER A 156 9.27 6.87 -3.14
C SER A 156 9.61 8.36 -3.04
N ASP A 157 9.05 9.02 -2.04
CA ASP A 157 9.38 10.39 -1.63
C ASP A 157 10.56 10.44 -0.63
N SER A 158 11.06 9.29 -0.18
CA SER A 158 12.24 9.23 0.68
C SER A 158 13.53 9.20 -0.13
N THR A 159 14.18 10.36 -0.23
CA THR A 159 15.54 10.45 -0.79
C THR A 159 16.56 9.60 -0.01
N THR A 160 16.33 9.37 1.29
CA THR A 160 17.16 8.49 2.12
C THR A 160 17.07 7.04 1.65
N VAL A 161 15.85 6.54 1.43
CA VAL A 161 15.63 5.18 0.92
C VAL A 161 16.22 5.02 -0.48
N LEU A 162 16.01 6.00 -1.37
CA LEU A 162 16.58 5.97 -2.72
C LEU A 162 18.12 5.95 -2.68
N ALA A 163 18.74 6.74 -1.81
CA ALA A 163 20.19 6.73 -1.62
C ALA A 163 20.70 5.38 -1.12
N TRP A 164 20.02 4.77 -0.14
CA TRP A 164 20.34 3.41 0.32
C TRP A 164 20.18 2.37 -0.78
N ILE A 165 19.13 2.42 -1.59
CA ILE A 165 18.94 1.46 -2.68
C ILE A 165 20.01 1.64 -3.77
N SER A 166 20.51 2.86 -3.98
CA SER A 166 21.41 3.17 -5.10
C SER A 166 22.90 3.02 -4.80
N ARG A 167 23.34 3.22 -3.54
CA ARG A 167 24.77 3.27 -3.18
C ARG A 167 25.22 1.99 -2.48
N GLU A 168 26.50 1.66 -2.46
CA GLU A 168 27.02 0.57 -1.62
C GLU A 168 27.90 1.14 -0.51
N GLU A 169 27.40 1.11 0.73
CA GLU A 169 28.11 1.60 1.90
C GLU A 169 27.94 0.67 3.11
N ASN A 170 28.71 0.91 4.17
CA ASN A 170 28.65 0.17 5.42
C ASN A 170 27.44 0.60 6.27
N TRP A 171 26.24 0.18 5.88
CA TRP A 171 25.04 0.42 6.69
C TRP A 171 24.88 -0.59 7.82
N SER A 172 24.01 -0.23 8.77
CA SER A 172 23.54 -1.17 9.80
C SER A 172 22.97 -2.46 9.19
N VAL A 173 23.07 -3.57 9.93
CA VAL A 173 22.57 -4.90 9.49
C VAL A 173 21.10 -4.84 9.07
N PHE A 174 20.27 -4.05 9.76
CA PHE A 174 18.87 -3.86 9.39
C PHE A 174 18.76 -3.30 7.96
N VAL A 175 19.37 -2.14 7.68
CA VAL A 175 19.28 -1.47 6.38
C VAL A 175 19.87 -2.34 5.29
N ARG A 176 21.07 -2.88 5.50
CA ARG A 176 21.77 -3.71 4.53
C ARG A 176 20.95 -4.92 4.10
N ASN A 177 20.35 -5.65 5.03
CA ASN A 177 19.59 -6.85 4.70
C ASN A 177 18.33 -6.53 3.87
N ARG A 178 17.61 -5.44 4.18
CA ARG A 178 16.43 -5.03 3.40
C ARG A 178 16.82 -4.50 2.02
N VAL A 179 17.88 -3.69 1.92
CA VAL A 179 18.37 -3.19 0.63
C VAL A 179 18.82 -4.34 -0.27
N GLN A 180 19.57 -5.31 0.26
CA GLN A 180 19.98 -6.48 -0.51
C GLN A 180 18.78 -7.29 -1.03
N GLU A 181 17.71 -7.39 -0.25
CA GLU A 181 16.50 -8.04 -0.71
C GLU A 181 15.79 -7.23 -1.79
N ILE A 182 15.63 -5.91 -1.61
CA ILE A 182 15.04 -5.03 -2.64
C ILE A 182 15.81 -5.17 -3.95
N ARG A 183 17.15 -5.13 -3.92
CA ARG A 183 18.01 -5.29 -5.11
C ARG A 183 17.95 -6.67 -5.77
N LYS A 184 17.51 -7.71 -5.05
CA LYS A 184 17.25 -9.03 -5.65
C LYS A 184 15.90 -9.08 -6.36
N LEU A 185 14.97 -8.21 -5.97
CA LEU A 185 13.60 -8.15 -6.47
C LEU A 185 13.44 -7.08 -7.57
N THR A 186 14.27 -6.04 -7.53
CA THR A 186 14.17 -4.84 -8.38
C THR A 186 15.55 -4.43 -8.90
N SER A 187 15.56 -3.53 -9.88
CA SER A 187 16.78 -2.83 -10.29
C SER A 187 16.86 -1.46 -9.58
N PRO A 188 18.00 -1.07 -8.99
CA PRO A 188 18.18 0.28 -8.44
C PRO A 188 17.90 1.39 -9.45
N LEU A 189 18.17 1.15 -10.74
CA LEU A 189 17.92 2.12 -11.82
C LEU A 189 16.42 2.31 -12.11
N ALA A 190 15.56 1.42 -11.61
CA ALA A 190 14.11 1.54 -11.74
C ALA A 190 13.46 2.27 -10.54
N CYS A 191 14.25 2.68 -9.55
CA CYS A 191 13.78 3.43 -8.39
C CYS A 191 13.87 4.94 -8.65
N ASN A 192 12.74 5.62 -8.48
CA ASN A 192 12.56 7.03 -8.83
C ASN A 192 12.00 7.81 -7.64
N TYR A 193 12.31 9.10 -7.63
CA TYR A 193 11.73 10.04 -6.68
C TYR A 193 10.34 10.50 -7.16
N VAL A 194 9.40 10.58 -6.23
CA VAL A 194 8.11 11.25 -6.42
C VAL A 194 7.91 12.25 -5.28
N VAL A 195 7.27 13.39 -5.56
CA VAL A 195 6.91 14.34 -4.50
C VAL A 195 5.78 13.74 -3.67
N GLY A 196 5.84 13.86 -2.33
CA GLY A 196 4.88 13.23 -1.42
C GLY A 196 3.41 13.54 -1.74
N GLU A 197 3.09 14.79 -2.12
CA GLU A 197 1.72 15.19 -2.53
C GLU A 197 1.19 14.43 -3.76
N LEU A 198 2.09 13.91 -4.60
CA LEU A 198 1.77 13.12 -5.78
C LEU A 198 1.90 11.60 -5.52
N ASN A 199 2.17 11.19 -4.28
CA ASN A 199 2.37 9.79 -3.92
C ASN A 199 1.04 9.13 -3.52
N PRO A 200 0.44 8.27 -4.37
CA PRO A 200 -0.82 7.62 -4.04
C PRO A 200 -0.73 6.63 -2.88
N ALA A 201 0.47 6.26 -2.43
CA ALA A 201 0.65 5.39 -1.28
C ALA A 201 0.41 6.10 0.07
N ASP A 202 0.50 7.44 0.12
CA ASP A 202 0.23 8.24 1.33
C ASP A 202 -1.19 8.02 1.86
N PHE A 203 -2.15 7.97 0.94
CA PHE A 203 -3.54 7.63 1.23
C PHE A 203 -3.69 6.29 2.00
N LEU A 204 -2.81 5.32 1.73
CA LEU A 204 -2.86 3.99 2.38
C LEU A 204 -2.05 3.92 3.67
N SER A 205 -1.08 4.80 3.87
CA SER A 205 -0.26 4.85 5.08
C SER A 205 -0.96 5.62 6.21
N ILE A 206 -1.91 6.50 5.88
CA ILE A 206 -2.75 7.25 6.82
C ILE A 206 -4.07 6.53 7.11
N GLY A 207 -4.70 5.99 6.06
CA GLY A 207 -6.04 5.40 6.12
C GLY A 207 -7.13 6.45 5.88
N CYS A 208 -8.37 6.00 5.67
CA CYS A 208 -9.49 6.90 5.38
C CYS A 208 -10.85 6.30 5.79
N PRO A 209 -11.89 7.14 5.91
CA PRO A 209 -13.28 6.69 5.96
C PRO A 209 -13.74 6.12 4.60
N ALA A 210 -14.71 5.21 4.61
CA ALA A 210 -15.26 4.63 3.37
C ALA A 210 -15.92 5.67 2.46
N THR A 211 -16.48 6.74 3.03
CA THR A 211 -17.02 7.90 2.28
C THR A 211 -15.96 8.56 1.39
N GLN A 212 -14.74 8.70 1.91
CA GLN A 212 -13.62 9.29 1.17
C GLN A 212 -13.09 8.32 0.11
N LEU A 213 -13.07 7.00 0.40
CA LEU A 213 -12.69 5.99 -0.59
C LEU A 213 -13.60 6.05 -1.83
N MET A 214 -14.90 6.21 -1.62
CA MET A 214 -15.90 6.28 -2.69
C MET A 214 -15.71 7.51 -3.59
N SER A 215 -15.33 8.65 -3.03
CA SER A 215 -15.19 9.91 -3.80
C SER A 215 -13.90 10.01 -4.60
N LEU A 216 -12.84 9.33 -4.16
CA LEU A 216 -11.51 9.45 -4.78
C LEU A 216 -11.29 8.54 -5.98
N THR A 217 -12.11 7.50 -6.15
CA THR A 217 -11.93 6.44 -7.18
C THR A 217 -10.48 5.98 -7.31
N TRP A 218 -9.76 5.87 -6.18
CA TRP A 218 -8.30 5.81 -6.14
C TRP A 218 -7.68 4.61 -6.90
N TRP A 219 -8.48 3.56 -7.15
CA TRP A 219 -8.08 2.41 -7.97
C TRP A 219 -7.91 2.75 -9.46
N GLU A 220 -8.36 3.92 -9.90
CA GLU A 220 -8.12 4.51 -11.22
C GLU A 220 -6.79 5.27 -11.28
N GLY A 221 -6.00 5.26 -10.20
CA GLY A 221 -4.69 5.92 -10.13
C GLY A 221 -4.77 7.43 -9.89
N PRO A 222 -3.61 8.08 -9.68
CA PRO A 222 -3.53 9.53 -9.59
C PRO A 222 -3.92 10.18 -10.95
N LYS A 223 -4.62 11.32 -10.88
CA LYS A 223 -5.00 12.12 -12.05
C LYS A 223 -3.90 13.08 -12.49
#